data_AF-A0A355KRN6-F1
#
_entry.id   AF-A0A355KRN6-F1
#
_cell.length_a   1.000
_cell.length_b   1.000
_cell.length_c   1.000
_cell.angle_alpha   90.00
_cell.angle_beta   90.00
_cell.angle_gamma   90.00
#
_symmetry.space_group_name_H-M   'P 1'
#
loop_
_entity.id
_entity.type
_entity.pdbx_description
1 polymer ?
#
loop_
_entity_poly.entity_id
_entity_poly.type
_entity_poly.pdbx_seq_one_letter_code
_entity_poly.pdbx_strand_id
1 'polypeptide(L)'
;MKLINLVYLRACFSLVMLCVLGAGCLHAIKQEDDFISLLKDMKLYGPINADFHSGRLFEHTIWVARAAANFLDCSDWQEGLSHDLFRLIIISALLHDVGKAGDFNYNYFPKGCHPDTGLCYLVGSKSYSINNAKNFDFKILFDSLGLSFDDRKFVSIMVGMHHSLGNLMLGVSFETVLKELDNYIAKTGYKGGKLNRRSKDYQQLVRSICLLGAADVMGAQVISHDPILHLIINKIVGLDLSGEAPTAVMNFIGAPRYIEFNYAEKGLAFRNKLLAYIMSEP
;
A
#
# COMPACT_ATOMS: atom_id res chain seq x y z
N MET A 1 9.33 17.38 -27.26
CA MET A 1 9.77 15.97 -27.20
C MET A 1 9.22 15.14 -26.02
N LYS A 2 8.34 15.68 -25.14
CA LYS A 2 7.80 14.93 -23.97
C LYS A 2 6.47 14.17 -24.21
N LEU A 3 5.65 14.54 -25.20
CA LEU A 3 4.35 13.87 -25.44
C LEU A 3 4.45 12.48 -26.09
N ILE A 4 5.47 12.24 -26.93
CA ILE A 4 5.61 10.98 -27.68
C ILE A 4 6.02 9.82 -26.75
N ASN A 5 6.73 10.11 -25.65
CA ASN A 5 7.11 9.10 -24.66
C ASN A 5 5.93 8.61 -23.81
N LEU A 6 4.91 9.43 -23.56
CA LEU A 6 3.78 9.02 -22.70
C LEU A 6 2.88 7.98 -23.39
N VAL A 7 2.67 8.12 -24.70
CA VAL A 7 1.88 7.17 -25.49
C VAL A 7 2.63 5.85 -25.65
N TYR A 8 3.95 5.90 -25.87
CA TYR A 8 4.79 4.71 -25.98
C TYR A 8 4.93 3.97 -24.65
N LEU A 9 5.07 4.68 -23.52
CA LEU A 9 5.07 4.05 -22.19
C LEU A 9 3.72 3.40 -21.89
N ARG A 10 2.59 4.07 -22.13
CA ARG A 10 1.26 3.46 -21.91
C ARG A 10 1.01 2.23 -22.78
N ALA A 11 1.50 2.22 -24.02
CA ALA A 11 1.42 1.07 -24.91
C ALA A 11 2.34 -0.09 -24.45
N CYS A 12 3.58 0.19 -24.06
CA CYS A 12 4.51 -0.82 -23.53
C CYS A 12 4.05 -1.38 -22.18
N PHE A 13 3.50 -0.55 -21.30
CA PHE A 13 2.97 -0.98 -20.01
C PHE A 13 1.76 -1.89 -20.18
N SER A 14 0.87 -1.57 -21.13
CA SER A 14 -0.26 -2.42 -21.49
C SER A 14 0.16 -3.76 -22.07
N LEU A 15 1.26 -3.80 -22.85
CA LEU A 15 1.79 -5.02 -23.46
C LEU A 15 2.51 -5.92 -22.44
N VAL A 16 3.34 -5.34 -21.56
CA VAL A 16 4.04 -6.08 -20.49
C VAL A 16 3.06 -6.62 -19.46
N MET A 17 2.03 -5.83 -19.10
CA MET A 17 0.94 -6.30 -18.23
C MET A 17 0.00 -7.31 -18.93
N LEU A 18 0.02 -7.44 -20.26
CA LEU A 18 -0.71 -8.52 -20.94
C LEU A 18 0.07 -9.85 -20.85
N CYS A 19 1.39 -9.81 -21.01
CA CYS A 19 2.24 -11.00 -21.02
C CYS A 19 2.38 -11.69 -19.66
N VAL A 20 2.35 -10.94 -18.55
CA VAL A 20 2.43 -11.52 -17.19
C VAL A 20 1.15 -12.30 -16.79
N LEU A 21 0.04 -12.12 -17.52
CA LEU A 21 -1.30 -12.52 -17.04
C LEU A 21 -1.96 -13.67 -17.82
N GLY A 22 -1.22 -14.34 -18.72
CA GLY A 22 -1.76 -15.39 -19.59
C GLY A 22 -1.92 -16.79 -18.99
N ALA A 23 -1.49 -17.07 -17.75
CA ALA A 23 -1.32 -18.46 -17.27
C ALA A 23 -2.30 -18.94 -16.16
N GLY A 24 -3.34 -18.19 -15.77
CA GLY A 24 -4.04 -18.43 -14.50
C GLY A 24 -5.55 -18.75 -14.50
N CYS A 25 -6.17 -19.17 -15.60
CA CYS A 25 -7.63 -19.00 -15.79
C CYS A 25 -8.59 -20.05 -15.15
N LEU A 26 -8.16 -20.95 -14.26
CA LEU A 26 -9.06 -21.98 -13.69
C LEU A 26 -9.24 -21.96 -12.16
N HIS A 27 -8.60 -21.02 -11.43
CA HIS A 27 -8.79 -20.83 -9.98
C HIS A 27 -9.66 -19.60 -9.60
N ALA A 28 -10.17 -18.87 -10.60
CA ALA A 28 -10.76 -17.53 -10.41
C ALA A 28 -12.10 -17.50 -9.63
N ILE A 29 -12.89 -18.57 -9.61
CA ILE A 29 -14.28 -18.53 -9.10
C ILE A 29 -14.34 -18.46 -7.56
N LYS A 30 -13.33 -18.95 -6.84
CA LYS A 30 -13.30 -18.88 -5.36
C LYS A 30 -12.49 -17.69 -4.82
N GLN A 31 -11.71 -17.03 -5.69
CA GLN A 31 -10.84 -15.91 -5.35
C GLN A 31 -11.60 -14.61 -5.08
N GLU A 32 -12.73 -14.41 -5.76
CA GLU A 32 -13.49 -13.16 -5.73
C GLU A 32 -14.18 -12.91 -4.37
N ASP A 33 -14.63 -13.97 -3.69
CA ASP A 33 -15.42 -13.85 -2.47
C ASP A 33 -14.63 -13.32 -1.26
N ASP A 34 -13.38 -13.78 -1.07
CA ASP A 34 -12.62 -13.47 0.14
C ASP A 34 -12.19 -12.00 0.17
N PHE A 35 -11.58 -11.49 -0.91
CA PHE A 35 -11.12 -10.10 -0.93
C PHE A 35 -12.31 -9.13 -0.92
N ILE A 36 -13.39 -9.43 -1.67
CA ILE A 36 -14.62 -8.63 -1.60
C ILE A 36 -15.21 -8.64 -0.19
N SER A 37 -15.19 -9.78 0.53
CA SER A 37 -15.71 -9.82 1.89
C SER A 37 -14.93 -8.93 2.86
N LEU A 38 -13.60 -8.91 2.74
CA LEU A 38 -12.74 -8.01 3.52
C LEU A 38 -13.06 -6.54 3.20
N LEU A 39 -13.14 -6.19 1.92
CA LEU A 39 -13.44 -4.83 1.49
C LEU A 39 -14.85 -4.39 1.92
N LYS A 40 -15.84 -5.28 1.85
CA LYS A 40 -17.20 -5.04 2.36
C LYS A 40 -17.22 -4.83 3.87
N ASP A 41 -16.38 -5.54 4.62
CA ASP A 41 -16.22 -5.33 6.06
C ASP A 41 -15.61 -3.95 6.35
N MET A 42 -14.54 -3.58 5.62
CA MET A 42 -13.90 -2.25 5.75
C MET A 42 -14.85 -1.09 5.44
N LYS A 43 -15.88 -1.28 4.60
CA LYS A 43 -16.95 -0.28 4.37
C LYS A 43 -17.75 0.07 5.63
N LEU A 44 -17.71 -0.74 6.67
CA LEU A 44 -18.42 -0.48 7.91
C LEU A 44 -17.67 0.50 8.83
N TYR A 45 -16.36 0.69 8.60
CA TYR A 45 -15.50 1.49 9.46
C TYR A 45 -15.41 2.92 8.95
N GLY A 46 -15.95 3.88 9.70
CA GLY A 46 -15.97 5.31 9.37
C GLY A 46 -15.26 6.17 10.42
N PRO A 47 -14.89 7.41 10.07
CA PRO A 47 -14.42 8.35 11.07
C PRO A 47 -15.61 8.91 11.87
N ILE A 48 -15.42 9.16 13.17
CA ILE A 48 -16.36 10.00 13.94
C ILE A 48 -16.15 11.49 13.63
N ASN A 49 -14.97 11.86 13.12
CA ASN A 49 -14.62 13.24 12.81
C ASN A 49 -14.21 13.38 11.34
N ALA A 50 -15.03 14.07 10.54
CA ALA A 50 -14.85 14.20 9.09
C ALA A 50 -13.66 15.10 8.67
N ASP A 51 -12.99 15.74 9.63
CA ASP A 51 -12.01 16.78 9.36
C ASP A 51 -10.64 16.27 8.89
N PHE A 52 -10.30 15.00 9.13
CA PHE A 52 -8.94 14.47 8.93
C PHE A 52 -8.82 13.34 7.91
N HIS A 53 -9.92 12.68 7.54
CA HIS A 53 -9.95 11.66 6.48
C HIS A 53 -11.27 11.82 5.73
N SER A 54 -11.21 11.87 4.40
CA SER A 54 -12.43 11.77 3.60
C SER A 54 -12.91 10.32 3.54
N GLY A 55 -14.22 10.12 3.41
CA GLY A 55 -14.80 8.79 3.18
C GLY A 55 -14.73 7.83 4.38
N ARG A 56 -15.05 6.56 4.12
CA ARG A 56 -14.84 5.47 5.07
C ARG A 56 -13.49 4.81 4.77
N LEU A 57 -13.12 3.86 5.61
CA LEU A 57 -11.84 3.15 5.52
C LEU A 57 -11.63 2.49 4.15
N PHE A 58 -12.70 1.91 3.59
CA PHE A 58 -12.70 1.31 2.27
C PHE A 58 -12.37 2.30 1.15
N GLU A 59 -13.03 3.47 1.12
CA GLU A 59 -12.79 4.47 0.08
C GLU A 59 -11.37 5.01 0.15
N HIS A 60 -10.87 5.30 1.36
CA HIS A 60 -9.50 5.76 1.57
C HIS A 60 -8.49 4.77 1.02
N THR A 61 -8.64 3.49 1.35
CA THR A 61 -7.79 2.41 0.85
C THR A 61 -7.74 2.33 -0.69
N ILE A 62 -8.87 2.55 -1.36
CA ILE A 62 -8.93 2.65 -2.84
C ILE A 62 -8.18 3.89 -3.35
N TRP A 63 -8.33 5.04 -2.70
CA TRP A 63 -7.62 6.26 -3.08
C TRP A 63 -6.11 6.13 -2.91
N VAL A 64 -5.64 5.47 -1.84
CA VAL A 64 -4.23 5.16 -1.63
C VAL A 64 -3.71 4.24 -2.74
N ALA A 65 -4.48 3.23 -3.15
CA ALA A 65 -4.11 2.37 -4.29
C ALA A 65 -4.03 3.15 -5.61
N ARG A 66 -4.95 4.09 -5.85
CA ARG A 66 -4.90 5.00 -7.03
C ARG A 66 -3.68 5.90 -6.99
N ALA A 67 -3.36 6.49 -5.83
CA ALA A 67 -2.16 7.32 -5.66
C ALA A 67 -0.86 6.52 -5.91
N ALA A 68 -0.77 5.31 -5.36
CA ALA A 68 0.37 4.42 -5.57
C ALA A 68 0.51 4.04 -7.06
N ALA A 69 -0.59 3.69 -7.73
CA ALA A 69 -0.59 3.40 -9.17
C ALA A 69 -0.11 4.59 -10.00
N ASN A 70 -0.54 5.81 -9.64
CA ASN A 70 -0.09 7.03 -10.31
C ASN A 70 1.41 7.29 -10.13
N PHE A 71 1.95 7.08 -8.92
CA PHE A 71 3.39 7.20 -8.68
C PHE A 71 4.21 6.19 -9.48
N LEU A 72 3.69 4.96 -9.61
CA LEU A 72 4.33 3.89 -10.37
C LEU A 72 4.30 4.11 -11.89
N ASP A 73 3.26 4.75 -12.44
CA ASP A 73 3.12 4.97 -13.88
C ASP A 73 4.09 6.06 -14.39
N CYS A 74 4.16 7.21 -13.70
CA CYS A 74 4.68 8.44 -14.31
C CYS A 74 5.59 9.28 -13.40
N SER A 75 6.25 8.72 -12.39
CA SER A 75 7.11 9.53 -11.49
C SER A 75 8.44 8.89 -11.11
N ASP A 76 9.35 9.71 -10.60
CA ASP A 76 10.66 9.30 -10.05
C ASP A 76 10.52 8.36 -8.83
N TRP A 77 9.30 8.20 -8.30
CA TRP A 77 9.01 7.21 -7.27
C TRP A 77 9.27 5.77 -7.73
N GLN A 78 9.14 5.47 -9.03
CA GLN A 78 9.39 4.13 -9.57
C GLN A 78 10.88 3.77 -9.70
N GLU A 79 11.78 4.76 -9.61
CA GLU A 79 13.20 4.56 -9.87
C GLU A 79 13.82 3.49 -8.95
N GLY A 80 14.40 2.46 -9.57
CA GLY A 80 15.07 1.34 -8.88
C GLY A 80 14.12 0.24 -8.39
N LEU A 81 12.81 0.37 -8.56
CA LEU A 81 11.84 -0.69 -8.30
C LEU A 81 11.81 -1.68 -9.49
N SER A 82 11.76 -2.98 -9.20
CA SER A 82 11.45 -3.97 -10.23
C SER A 82 9.96 -3.95 -10.54
N HIS A 83 9.60 -4.27 -11.80
CA HIS A 83 8.21 -4.32 -12.24
C HIS A 83 7.37 -5.31 -11.42
N ASP A 84 7.95 -6.42 -10.97
CA ASP A 84 7.24 -7.43 -10.15
C ASP A 84 6.71 -6.85 -8.83
N LEU A 85 7.37 -5.80 -8.29
CA LEU A 85 6.93 -5.17 -7.03
C LEU A 85 5.71 -4.29 -7.19
N PHE A 86 5.37 -3.84 -8.41
CA PHE A 86 4.24 -2.95 -8.63
C PHE A 86 2.96 -3.59 -8.09
N ARG A 87 2.79 -4.87 -8.38
CA ARG A 87 1.69 -5.68 -7.88
C ARG A 87 1.63 -5.69 -6.35
N LEU A 88 2.76 -5.92 -5.70
CA LEU A 88 2.84 -6.00 -4.23
C LEU A 88 2.58 -4.66 -3.56
N ILE A 89 3.04 -3.56 -4.17
CA ILE A 89 2.79 -2.20 -3.69
C ILE A 89 1.30 -1.89 -3.76
N ILE A 90 0.61 -2.21 -4.86
CA ILE A 90 -0.84 -2.01 -4.97
C ILE A 90 -1.63 -2.85 -3.97
N ILE A 91 -1.25 -4.12 -3.78
CA ILE A 91 -1.88 -4.98 -2.75
C ILE A 91 -1.63 -4.39 -1.35
N SER A 92 -0.42 -3.91 -1.07
CA SER A 92 -0.10 -3.27 0.21
C SER A 92 -0.90 -1.98 0.40
N ALA A 93 -1.08 -1.17 -0.64
CA ALA A 93 -1.93 0.01 -0.62
C ALA A 93 -3.39 -0.34 -0.31
N LEU A 94 -3.90 -1.45 -0.84
CA LEU A 94 -5.24 -1.94 -0.54
C LEU A 94 -5.40 -2.56 0.86
N LEU A 95 -4.30 -2.79 1.59
CA LEU A 95 -4.31 -3.43 2.90
C LEU A 95 -3.66 -2.58 4.00
N HIS A 96 -3.08 -1.42 3.68
CA HIS A 96 -2.24 -0.63 4.60
C HIS A 96 -2.93 -0.32 5.92
N ASP A 97 -4.23 -0.02 5.85
CA ASP A 97 -5.06 0.31 7.00
C ASP A 97 -5.87 -0.86 7.56
N VAL A 98 -5.61 -2.12 7.17
CA VAL A 98 -6.41 -3.27 7.63
C VAL A 98 -6.42 -3.41 9.16
N GLY A 99 -5.38 -2.91 9.84
CA GLY A 99 -5.31 -2.84 11.31
C GLY A 99 -6.32 -1.89 11.96
N LYS A 100 -6.99 -1.04 11.18
CA LYS A 100 -8.11 -0.19 11.62
C LYS A 100 -9.44 -0.93 11.68
N ALA A 101 -9.50 -2.18 11.20
CA ALA A 101 -10.71 -2.99 11.18
C ALA A 101 -10.53 -4.33 11.91
N GLY A 102 -11.55 -5.19 11.84
CA GLY A 102 -11.51 -6.55 12.36
C GLY A 102 -11.77 -6.71 13.86
N ASP A 103 -12.19 -5.64 14.56
CA ASP A 103 -12.37 -5.59 16.02
C ASP A 103 -13.79 -5.18 16.46
N PHE A 104 -14.73 -5.05 15.52
CA PHE A 104 -16.11 -4.56 15.74
C PHE A 104 -16.23 -3.14 16.28
N ASN A 105 -15.12 -2.41 16.42
CA ASN A 105 -15.12 -1.00 16.73
C ASN A 105 -15.08 -0.21 15.42
N TYR A 106 -16.26 0.13 14.90
CA TYR A 106 -16.42 0.79 13.60
C TYR A 106 -15.88 2.23 13.53
N ASN A 107 -15.40 2.79 14.65
CA ASN A 107 -14.66 4.04 14.64
C ASN A 107 -13.16 3.77 14.43
N TYR A 108 -12.63 4.08 13.25
CA TYR A 108 -11.22 3.83 12.97
C TYR A 108 -10.25 4.93 13.43
N PHE A 109 -10.73 6.15 13.70
CA PHE A 109 -9.86 7.29 13.99
C PHE A 109 -8.90 7.09 15.20
N PRO A 110 -9.31 6.54 16.36
CA PRO A 110 -8.45 6.45 17.54
C PRO A 110 -7.39 5.34 17.47
N LYS A 111 -7.29 4.60 16.36
CA LYS A 111 -6.47 3.38 16.25
C LYS A 111 -5.03 3.71 15.83
N GLY A 112 -4.29 4.44 16.66
CA GLY A 112 -2.92 4.87 16.32
C GLY A 112 -1.91 3.75 16.06
N CYS A 113 -2.11 2.57 16.64
CA CYS A 113 -1.26 1.38 16.46
C CYS A 113 -1.76 0.44 15.34
N HIS A 114 -2.55 0.95 14.39
CA HIS A 114 -3.06 0.14 13.28
C HIS A 114 -1.98 -0.41 12.34
N PRO A 115 -0.81 0.20 12.11
CA PRO A 115 0.21 -0.43 11.27
C PRO A 115 0.71 -1.75 11.88
N ASP A 116 1.08 -1.74 13.17
CA ASP A 116 1.46 -2.94 13.92
C ASP A 116 0.34 -3.99 13.96
N THR A 117 -0.90 -3.53 14.18
CA THR A 117 -2.07 -4.41 14.22
C THR A 117 -2.31 -5.08 12.86
N GLY A 118 -2.20 -4.31 11.78
CA GLY A 118 -2.31 -4.79 10.41
C GLY A 118 -1.23 -5.83 10.10
N LEU A 119 0.04 -5.54 10.41
CA LEU A 119 1.12 -6.51 10.31
C LEU A 119 0.78 -7.79 11.09
N CYS A 120 0.30 -7.69 12.32
CA CYS A 120 -0.06 -8.85 13.15
C CYS A 120 -1.18 -9.70 12.54
N TYR A 121 -2.17 -9.08 11.89
CA TYR A 121 -3.20 -9.80 11.15
C TYR A 121 -2.61 -10.55 9.96
N LEU A 122 -1.77 -9.89 9.16
CA LEU A 122 -1.23 -10.47 7.92
C LEU A 122 -0.20 -11.59 8.17
N VAL A 123 0.49 -11.57 9.31
CA VAL A 123 1.39 -12.67 9.72
C VAL A 123 0.67 -13.76 10.53
N GLY A 124 -0.61 -13.59 10.84
CA GLY A 124 -1.42 -14.56 11.58
C GLY A 124 -1.14 -14.60 13.09
N SER A 125 -0.47 -13.59 13.66
CA SER A 125 -0.24 -13.49 15.11
C SER A 125 -1.41 -12.86 15.87
N LYS A 126 -2.39 -12.31 15.15
CA LYS A 126 -3.64 -11.78 15.69
C LYS A 126 -4.78 -12.16 14.72
N SER A 127 -5.95 -12.50 15.25
CA SER A 127 -7.14 -12.80 14.44
C SER A 127 -7.83 -11.53 13.97
N TYR A 128 -8.33 -11.54 12.74
CA TYR A 128 -9.23 -10.52 12.18
C TYR A 128 -10.64 -11.10 12.12
N SER A 129 -11.64 -10.38 12.62
CA SER A 129 -13.04 -10.82 12.56
C SER A 129 -13.85 -9.96 11.59
N ILE A 130 -14.49 -10.57 10.59
CA ILE A 130 -15.44 -9.86 9.72
C ILE A 130 -16.82 -9.75 10.39
N ASN A 131 -17.69 -8.88 9.85
CA ASN A 131 -19.06 -8.62 10.30
C ASN A 131 -20.00 -9.85 10.19
N ASN A 132 -19.77 -10.82 11.05
CA ASN A 132 -20.58 -11.99 11.43
C ASN A 132 -19.83 -12.86 12.47
N ALA A 133 -18.78 -12.33 13.11
CA ALA A 133 -17.90 -13.06 14.01
C ALA A 133 -17.12 -14.23 13.38
N LYS A 134 -17.06 -14.32 12.05
CA LYS A 134 -16.17 -15.25 11.36
C LYS A 134 -14.76 -14.67 11.34
N ASN A 135 -13.76 -15.51 11.65
CA ASN A 135 -12.37 -15.17 11.45
C ASN A 135 -12.06 -15.11 9.95
N PHE A 136 -11.41 -14.02 9.53
CA PHE A 136 -10.85 -13.88 8.19
C PHE A 136 -9.46 -14.50 8.14
N ASP A 137 -9.20 -15.33 7.13
CA ASP A 137 -7.90 -15.97 6.94
C ASP A 137 -7.11 -15.29 5.82
N PHE A 138 -6.17 -14.43 6.21
CA PHE A 138 -5.28 -13.75 5.26
C PHE A 138 -4.39 -14.72 4.47
N LYS A 139 -4.12 -15.93 4.98
CA LYS A 139 -3.38 -16.93 4.22
C LYS A 139 -4.19 -17.36 3.00
N ILE A 140 -5.50 -17.57 3.15
CA ILE A 140 -6.38 -17.92 2.03
C ILE A 140 -6.42 -16.77 1.03
N LEU A 141 -6.59 -15.53 1.48
CA LEU A 141 -6.52 -14.35 0.59
C LEU A 141 -5.20 -14.29 -0.18
N PHE A 142 -4.07 -14.50 0.49
CA PHE A 142 -2.75 -14.48 -0.17
C PHE A 142 -2.52 -15.65 -1.14
N ASP A 143 -3.01 -16.85 -0.80
CA ASP A 143 -3.04 -18.00 -1.70
C ASP A 143 -3.89 -17.67 -2.95
N SER A 144 -5.03 -17.01 -2.74
CA SER A 144 -5.95 -16.55 -3.78
C SER A 144 -5.29 -15.51 -4.70
N LEU A 145 -4.52 -14.58 -4.14
CA LEU A 145 -3.71 -13.64 -4.90
C LEU A 145 -2.41 -14.26 -5.45
N GLY A 146 -2.17 -15.57 -5.31
CA GLY A 146 -0.96 -16.21 -5.83
C GLY A 146 0.34 -15.59 -5.31
N LEU A 147 0.35 -15.08 -4.08
CA LEU A 147 1.54 -14.50 -3.46
C LEU A 147 2.46 -15.59 -2.94
N SER A 148 3.74 -15.51 -3.27
CA SER A 148 4.76 -16.38 -2.69
C SER A 148 4.92 -16.15 -1.20
N PHE A 149 5.67 -17.01 -0.50
CA PHE A 149 5.94 -16.83 0.93
C PHE A 149 6.59 -15.47 1.21
N ASP A 150 7.62 -15.10 0.45
CA ASP A 150 8.32 -13.83 0.60
C ASP A 150 7.44 -12.63 0.25
N ASP A 151 6.60 -12.73 -0.78
CA ASP A 151 5.67 -11.65 -1.16
C ASP A 151 4.70 -11.31 -0.03
N ARG A 152 4.20 -12.32 0.68
CA ARG A 152 3.32 -12.11 1.84
C ARG A 152 4.03 -11.35 2.95
N LYS A 153 5.29 -11.69 3.20
CA LYS A 153 6.09 -11.00 4.22
C LYS A 153 6.41 -9.57 3.77
N PHE A 154 6.73 -9.37 2.50
CA PHE A 154 6.92 -8.05 1.90
C PHE A 154 5.68 -7.17 2.10
N VAL A 155 4.50 -7.65 1.72
CA VAL A 155 3.22 -6.93 1.92
C VAL A 155 2.98 -6.67 3.41
N SER A 156 3.25 -7.64 4.29
CA SER A 156 3.09 -7.46 5.74
C SER A 156 4.01 -6.38 6.32
N ILE A 157 5.28 -6.32 5.87
CA ILE A 157 6.24 -5.28 6.27
C ILE A 157 5.79 -3.92 5.75
N MET A 158 5.36 -3.83 4.49
CA MET A 158 4.85 -2.60 3.89
C MET A 158 3.67 -2.04 4.69
N VAL A 159 2.72 -2.90 5.07
CA VAL A 159 1.59 -2.54 5.92
C VAL A 159 2.04 -2.12 7.32
N GLY A 160 3.04 -2.78 7.92
CA GLY A 160 3.59 -2.36 9.21
C GLY A 160 4.31 -1.00 9.17
N MET A 161 4.99 -0.69 8.06
CA MET A 161 5.90 0.47 7.95
C MET A 161 5.28 1.69 7.24
N HIS A 162 4.02 1.64 6.82
CA HIS A 162 3.48 2.69 5.93
C HIS A 162 3.50 4.10 6.55
N HIS A 163 3.44 4.22 7.88
CA HIS A 163 3.62 5.49 8.59
C HIS A 163 5.07 5.99 8.68
N SER A 164 6.07 5.13 8.45
CA SER A 164 7.47 5.44 8.78
C SER A 164 8.02 6.59 7.94
N LEU A 165 7.54 6.83 6.71
CA LEU A 165 7.92 8.04 5.95
C LEU A 165 7.44 9.31 6.66
N GLY A 166 6.20 9.34 7.15
CA GLY A 166 5.68 10.47 7.93
C GLY A 166 6.52 10.73 9.17
N ASN A 167 6.91 9.66 9.89
CA ASN A 167 7.82 9.76 11.05
C ASN A 167 9.17 10.40 10.68
N LEU A 168 9.78 10.00 9.56
CA LEU A 168 11.02 10.63 9.07
C LEU A 168 10.84 12.11 8.80
N MET A 169 9.74 12.49 8.17
CA MET A 169 9.44 13.88 7.84
C MET A 169 9.13 14.73 9.09
N LEU A 170 8.71 14.10 10.19
CA LEU A 170 8.55 14.70 11.52
C LEU A 170 9.85 14.71 12.35
N GLY A 171 10.98 14.25 11.78
CA GLY A 171 12.30 14.34 12.40
C GLY A 171 12.77 13.09 13.14
N VAL A 172 12.07 11.96 13.03
CA VAL A 172 12.60 10.67 13.50
C VAL A 172 13.86 10.32 12.71
N SER A 173 14.90 9.87 13.40
CA SER A 173 16.20 9.56 12.76
C SER A 173 16.11 8.36 11.80
N PHE A 174 16.96 8.36 10.76
CA PHE A 174 17.08 7.24 9.83
C PHE A 174 17.37 5.92 10.56
N GLU A 175 18.30 5.91 11.51
CA GLU A 175 18.64 4.69 12.25
C GLU A 175 17.45 4.12 13.03
N THR A 176 16.59 4.97 13.59
CA THR A 176 15.39 4.49 14.30
C THR A 176 14.43 3.77 13.35
N VAL A 177 14.17 4.34 12.17
CA VAL A 177 13.29 3.72 11.16
C VAL A 177 13.92 2.48 10.54
N LEU A 178 15.24 2.47 10.32
CA LEU A 178 15.95 1.30 9.80
C LEU A 178 15.96 0.16 10.81
N LYS A 179 16.15 0.45 12.10
CA LYS A 179 16.04 -0.55 13.16
C LYS A 179 14.62 -1.12 13.28
N GLU A 180 13.59 -0.29 13.10
CA GLU A 180 12.20 -0.73 13.02
C GLU A 180 11.99 -1.69 11.84
N LEU A 181 12.48 -1.33 10.65
CA LEU A 181 12.44 -2.19 9.47
C LEU A 181 13.16 -3.53 9.71
N ASP A 182 14.36 -3.50 10.28
CA ASP A 182 15.14 -4.70 10.62
C ASP A 182 14.35 -5.61 11.57
N ASN A 183 13.67 -5.03 12.58
CA ASN A 183 12.84 -5.78 13.51
C ASN A 183 11.65 -6.45 12.80
N TYR A 184 11.01 -5.78 11.85
CA TYR A 184 9.92 -6.38 11.08
C TYR A 184 10.41 -7.43 10.09
N ILE A 185 11.57 -7.25 9.46
CA ILE A 185 12.22 -8.29 8.65
C ILE A 185 12.45 -9.55 9.49
N ALA A 186 13.02 -9.39 10.69
CA ALA A 186 13.24 -10.49 11.63
C ALA A 186 11.93 -11.14 12.08
N LYS A 187 10.93 -10.34 12.51
CA LYS A 187 9.63 -10.81 12.99
C LYS A 187 8.85 -11.58 11.93
N THR A 188 8.92 -11.13 10.68
CA THR A 188 8.19 -11.76 9.57
C THR A 188 8.91 -12.96 8.97
N GLY A 189 10.24 -13.04 9.14
CA GLY A 189 11.10 -14.02 8.49
C GLY A 189 11.36 -13.72 7.01
N TYR A 190 11.11 -12.49 6.54
CA TYR A 190 11.33 -12.10 5.14
C TYR A 190 12.79 -12.36 4.73
N LYS A 191 13.00 -13.09 3.63
CA LYS A 191 14.35 -13.48 3.16
C LYS A 191 15.21 -14.13 4.26
N GLY A 192 14.60 -14.93 5.13
CA GLY A 192 15.29 -15.60 6.23
C GLY A 192 15.46 -14.75 7.50
N GLY A 193 14.79 -13.59 7.59
CA GLY A 193 14.75 -12.77 8.80
C GLY A 193 15.99 -11.92 9.05
N LYS A 194 16.95 -11.91 8.11
CA LYS A 194 18.11 -11.03 8.15
C LYS A 194 18.47 -10.60 6.74
N LEU A 195 18.48 -9.30 6.50
CA LEU A 195 18.78 -8.73 5.20
C LEU A 195 19.91 -7.71 5.32
N ASN A 196 20.87 -7.76 4.40
CA ASN A 196 21.92 -6.75 4.35
C ASN A 196 21.29 -5.42 3.90
N ARG A 197 21.46 -4.34 4.66
CA ARG A 197 20.89 -3.02 4.34
C ARG A 197 21.32 -2.51 2.95
N ARG A 198 22.52 -2.85 2.49
CA ARG A 198 23.05 -2.50 1.17
C ARG A 198 22.56 -3.41 0.04
N SER A 199 21.88 -4.51 0.35
CA SER A 199 21.32 -5.41 -0.67
C SER A 199 20.23 -4.72 -1.50
N LYS A 200 20.05 -5.21 -2.72
CA LYS A 200 19.00 -4.72 -3.62
C LYS A 200 17.60 -4.88 -3.00
N ASP A 201 17.35 -6.01 -2.35
CA ASP A 201 16.06 -6.32 -1.73
C ASP A 201 15.71 -5.34 -0.59
N TYR A 202 16.71 -4.96 0.22
CA TYR A 202 16.50 -4.00 1.30
C TYR A 202 16.20 -2.59 0.75
N GLN A 203 16.95 -2.17 -0.26
CA GLN A 203 16.70 -0.90 -0.94
C GLN A 203 15.32 -0.87 -1.61
N GLN A 204 14.88 -1.99 -2.18
CA GLN A 204 13.53 -2.13 -2.75
C GLN A 204 12.43 -2.01 -1.69
N LEU A 205 12.62 -2.62 -0.51
CA LEU A 205 11.72 -2.42 0.64
C LEU A 205 11.62 -0.94 1.03
N VAL A 206 12.77 -0.29 1.24
CA VAL A 206 12.81 1.14 1.62
C VAL A 206 12.09 2.02 0.60
N ARG A 207 12.34 1.82 -0.70
CA ARG A 207 11.67 2.56 -1.77
C ARG A 207 10.17 2.36 -1.75
N SER A 208 9.74 1.12 -1.57
CA SER A 208 8.33 0.74 -1.58
C SER A 208 7.60 1.30 -0.35
N ILE A 209 8.23 1.25 0.83
CA ILE A 209 7.69 1.82 2.08
C ILE A 209 7.51 3.33 1.93
N CYS A 210 8.52 4.04 1.43
CA CYS A 210 8.40 5.49 1.20
C CYS A 210 7.31 5.81 0.17
N LEU A 211 7.23 5.04 -0.93
CA LEU A 211 6.18 5.25 -1.94
C LEU A 211 4.79 5.04 -1.33
N LEU A 212 4.58 3.95 -0.57
CA LEU A 212 3.31 3.67 0.08
C LEU A 212 2.94 4.76 1.09
N GLY A 213 3.88 5.20 1.94
CA GLY A 213 3.62 6.29 2.88
C GLY A 213 3.28 7.62 2.18
N ALA A 214 3.91 7.92 1.04
CA ALA A 214 3.54 9.08 0.24
C ALA A 214 2.15 8.90 -0.40
N ALA A 215 1.83 7.69 -0.88
CA ALA A 215 0.53 7.37 -1.46
C ALA A 215 -0.59 7.43 -0.43
N ASP A 216 -0.33 7.00 0.80
CA ASP A 216 -1.26 7.08 1.94
C ASP A 216 -1.64 8.53 2.21
N VAL A 217 -0.65 9.39 2.40
CA VAL A 217 -0.88 10.82 2.61
C VAL A 217 -1.60 11.47 1.43
N MET A 218 -1.25 11.11 0.19
CA MET A 218 -1.97 11.62 -0.97
C MET A 218 -3.42 11.12 -1.01
N GLY A 219 -3.65 9.85 -0.66
CA GLY A 219 -4.96 9.21 -0.60
C GLY A 219 -5.79 9.58 0.64
N ALA A 220 -5.23 10.31 1.61
CA ALA A 220 -6.01 10.99 2.63
C ALA A 220 -6.91 12.08 2.02
N GLN A 221 -6.52 12.58 0.84
CA GLN A 221 -7.34 13.40 -0.03
C GLN A 221 -8.07 12.51 -1.06
N VAL A 222 -9.23 12.96 -1.53
CA VAL A 222 -9.95 12.26 -2.59
C VAL A 222 -9.11 12.26 -3.87
N ILE A 223 -8.67 11.10 -4.32
CA ILE A 223 -7.97 10.93 -5.60
C ILE A 223 -9.01 10.70 -6.70
N SER A 224 -9.00 11.58 -7.71
CA SER A 224 -9.91 11.51 -8.85
C SER A 224 -9.83 10.15 -9.54
N HIS A 225 -10.98 9.65 -9.99
CA HIS A 225 -11.04 8.42 -10.76
C HIS A 225 -10.32 8.58 -12.11
N ASP A 226 -9.22 7.85 -12.30
CA ASP A 226 -8.59 7.63 -13.60
C ASP A 226 -8.97 6.20 -14.06
N PRO A 227 -9.76 6.04 -15.14
CA PRO A 227 -10.21 4.74 -15.61
C PRO A 227 -9.07 3.76 -15.93
N ILE A 228 -7.90 4.27 -16.37
CA ILE A 228 -6.76 3.43 -16.74
C ILE A 228 -6.08 2.89 -15.48
N LEU A 229 -5.79 3.76 -14.50
CA LEU A 229 -5.22 3.31 -13.22
C LEU A 229 -6.15 2.35 -12.51
N HIS A 230 -7.46 2.61 -12.60
CA HIS A 230 -8.48 1.75 -12.02
C HIS A 230 -8.50 0.36 -12.68
N LEU A 231 -8.38 0.28 -14.01
CA LEU A 231 -8.25 -0.99 -14.72
C LEU A 231 -7.01 -1.76 -14.29
N ILE A 232 -5.88 -1.07 -14.06
CA ILE A 232 -4.65 -1.71 -13.55
C ILE A 232 -4.88 -2.32 -12.16
N ILE A 233 -5.48 -1.56 -11.24
CA ILE A 233 -5.81 -2.05 -9.89
C ILE A 233 -6.73 -3.26 -9.99
N ASN A 234 -7.85 -3.14 -10.72
CA ASN A 234 -8.81 -4.21 -10.93
C ASN A 234 -8.14 -5.49 -11.43
N LYS A 235 -7.22 -5.36 -12.40
CA LYS A 235 -6.49 -6.49 -12.98
C LYS A 235 -5.51 -7.12 -11.99
N ILE A 236 -4.85 -6.33 -11.14
CA ILE A 236 -3.91 -6.81 -10.11
C ILE A 236 -4.62 -7.66 -9.06
N VAL A 237 -5.81 -7.23 -8.63
CA VAL A 237 -6.57 -7.91 -7.56
C VAL A 237 -7.65 -8.86 -8.07
N GLY A 238 -7.96 -8.85 -9.36
CA GLY A 238 -9.02 -9.66 -9.96
C GLY A 238 -10.43 -9.23 -9.56
N LEU A 239 -10.64 -7.95 -9.21
CA LEU A 239 -11.93 -7.40 -8.77
C LEU A 239 -12.35 -6.23 -9.64
N ASP A 240 -13.65 -6.04 -9.87
CA ASP A 240 -14.15 -4.78 -10.43
C ASP A 240 -14.47 -3.76 -9.32
N LEU A 241 -13.57 -2.80 -9.11
CA LEU A 241 -13.75 -1.71 -8.15
C LEU A 241 -14.27 -0.42 -8.84
N SER A 242 -14.66 -0.45 -10.12
CA SER A 242 -14.87 0.76 -10.93
C SER A 242 -16.01 1.66 -10.44
N GLY A 243 -17.05 1.05 -9.85
CA GLY A 243 -18.14 1.77 -9.18
C GLY A 243 -17.82 2.18 -7.73
N GLU A 244 -16.64 1.84 -7.23
CA GLU A 244 -16.27 2.03 -5.83
C GLU A 244 -15.47 3.32 -5.64
N ALA A 245 -15.75 4.01 -4.52
CA ALA A 245 -15.25 5.35 -4.23
C ALA A 245 -15.47 6.35 -5.42
N PRO A 246 -16.74 6.59 -5.84
CA PRO A 246 -17.08 7.15 -7.15
C PRO A 246 -16.91 8.67 -7.31
N THR A 247 -16.91 9.53 -6.27
CA THR A 247 -16.95 10.99 -6.53
C THR A 247 -16.35 11.95 -5.48
N ALA A 248 -15.71 12.98 -6.08
CA ALA A 248 -15.61 14.43 -5.82
C ALA A 248 -15.48 14.99 -4.39
N VAL A 249 -14.31 15.57 -4.15
CA VAL A 249 -13.93 16.65 -3.21
C VAL A 249 -15.10 17.28 -2.44
N MET A 250 -15.14 17.05 -1.14
CA MET A 250 -15.54 18.11 -0.21
C MET A 250 -14.25 18.78 0.27
N ASN A 251 -14.22 20.11 0.24
CA ASN A 251 -13.06 20.92 0.62
C ASN A 251 -12.45 20.38 1.93
N PHE A 252 -11.23 19.85 1.82
CA PHE A 252 -10.51 19.29 2.94
C PHE A 252 -9.95 20.45 3.78
N ILE A 253 -10.69 20.86 4.82
CA ILE A 253 -10.31 22.00 5.68
C ILE A 253 -9.04 21.68 6.51
N GLY A 254 -8.73 20.39 6.72
CA GLY A 254 -7.52 19.91 7.41
C GLY A 254 -6.23 19.81 6.57
N ALA A 255 -6.26 20.26 5.29
CA ALA A 255 -5.16 20.11 4.34
C ALA A 255 -3.83 20.84 4.66
N PRO A 256 -3.77 21.90 5.50
CA PRO A 256 -2.55 22.71 5.60
C PRO A 256 -1.30 21.90 5.94
N ARG A 257 -1.38 20.96 6.90
CA ARG A 257 -0.19 20.20 7.34
C ARG A 257 0.38 19.30 6.26
N TYR A 258 -0.47 18.60 5.49
CA TYR A 258 0.01 17.69 4.45
C TYR A 258 0.46 18.41 3.18
N ILE A 259 -0.17 19.54 2.85
CA ILE A 259 0.26 20.43 1.76
C ILE A 259 1.65 20.99 2.07
N GLU A 260 1.91 21.43 3.32
CA GLU A 260 3.22 21.94 3.74
C GLU A 260 4.35 20.93 3.54
N PHE A 261 4.04 19.64 3.68
CA PHE A 261 5.02 18.58 3.51
C PHE A 261 5.33 18.24 2.05
N ASN A 262 4.52 18.62 1.06
CA ASN A 262 4.73 18.34 -0.37
C ASN A 262 5.36 16.95 -0.59
N TYR A 263 4.61 15.89 -0.23
CA TYR A 263 5.12 14.52 -0.22
C TYR A 263 5.67 14.08 -1.58
N ALA A 264 5.10 14.55 -2.69
CA ALA A 264 5.56 14.23 -4.03
C ALA A 264 7.04 14.60 -4.25
N GLU A 265 7.48 15.77 -3.75
CA GLU A 265 8.84 16.27 -3.93
C GLU A 265 9.72 16.05 -2.68
N LYS A 266 9.26 16.50 -1.50
CA LYS A 266 10.05 16.36 -0.27
C LYS A 266 10.15 14.90 0.14
N GLY A 267 9.08 14.12 0.01
CA GLY A 267 9.11 12.68 0.31
C GLY A 267 10.12 11.94 -0.55
N LEU A 268 10.21 12.29 -1.84
CA LEU A 268 11.18 11.73 -2.77
C LEU A 268 12.62 12.08 -2.36
N ALA A 269 12.86 13.34 -1.97
CA ALA A 269 14.15 13.78 -1.46
C ALA A 269 14.53 13.05 -0.16
N PHE A 270 13.58 12.83 0.76
CA PHE A 270 13.80 12.05 1.98
C PHE A 270 14.14 10.60 1.69
N ARG A 271 13.40 9.94 0.78
CA ARG A 271 13.71 8.59 0.29
C ARG A 271 15.15 8.52 -0.22
N ASN A 272 15.56 9.47 -1.06
CA ASN A 272 16.91 9.47 -1.64
C ASN A 272 18.01 9.71 -0.58
N LYS A 273 17.76 10.58 0.40
CA LYS A 273 18.68 10.78 1.54
C LYS A 273 18.81 9.52 2.40
N LEU A 274 17.71 8.83 2.67
CA LEU A 274 17.72 7.57 3.42
C LEU A 274 18.52 6.49 2.69
N LEU A 275 18.34 6.36 1.38
CA LEU A 275 19.11 5.43 0.56
C LEU A 275 20.59 5.78 0.52
N ALA A 276 20.93 7.07 0.41
CA ALA A 276 22.32 7.53 0.48
C ALA A 276 22.96 7.21 1.84
N TYR A 277 22.21 7.39 2.94
CA TYR A 277 22.65 7.03 4.28
C TYR A 277 22.98 5.54 4.38
N ILE A 278 22.07 4.65 3.93
CA ILE A 278 22.28 3.19 3.89
C ILE A 278 23.54 2.84 3.10
N MET A 279 23.79 3.52 1.98
CA MET A 279 24.96 3.24 1.12
C MET A 279 26.27 3.77 1.69
N SER A 280 26.22 4.68 2.65
CA SER A 280 27.39 5.24 3.34
C SER A 280 27.79 4.47 4.60
N GLU A 281 26.95 3.54 5.07
CA GLU A 281 27.28 2.70 6.22
C GLU A 281 28.48 1.79 5.88
N PRO A 282 29.46 1.67 6.81
CA PRO A 282 30.67 0.86 6.62
C PRO A 282 30.38 -0.64 6.44
#